data_AF-A0A922IWH6-F1
#
_entry.id   AF-A0A922IWH6-F1
#
_cell.length_a   1.000
_cell.length_b   1.000
_cell.length_c   1.000
_cell.angle_alpha   90.00
_cell.angle_beta   90.00
_cell.angle_gamma   90.00
#
_symmetry.space_group_name_H-M   'P 1'
#
loop_
_entity.id
_entity.type
_entity.pdbx_description
1 polymer ?
#
loop_
_entity_poly.entity_id
_entity_poly.type
_entity_poly.pdbx_seq_one_letter_code
_entity_poly.pdbx_strand_id
1 'polypeptide(L)'
;MTKAAKEKKVNISGKPKHSLDSNRKDGTDGSRSAATVRRLKMYNTRPKRNSAGKVLKNEFQSKELPNTRIQPDRRWFGNTRVVNQKELEFFREELQNRMSSNYNVILREKKLPLSLLNDRQKQSRVHLLDTEPFEDAFGPKTKRKRPKLLATDYESLIKKADGSQDAFEEKHAASASVEGTEEDGLRDLVQHTMFEKGQSKRIWGELYKVIDSSDVVVQVLDARDPQGTRCYHLERHLKEHCKHKHLILLLNKCDLIPAWATKGWLRVLSKEYPTLAFHASINKSFGKGSLLSVLRQFARLKSDKQAISVGFVGYPNVGKSSVINTLRTKNVCKVAPIPGETKVWQYITLTKRIFLIDCLGLFTKTVTLKQILYLRVWYVSQIWRMLLNTLEKF
;
A
#
# COMPACT_ATOMS: atom_id res chain seq x y z
N MET A 1 34.82 -39.05 15.85
CA MET A 1 33.46 -39.15 16.42
C MET A 1 33.33 -38.19 17.59
N THR A 2 32.94 -36.94 17.36
CA THR A 2 32.72 -35.93 18.41
C THR A 2 31.22 -35.77 18.63
N LYS A 3 30.77 -36.10 19.85
CA LYS A 3 29.37 -36.06 20.26
C LYS A 3 28.80 -34.66 20.04
N ALA A 4 27.79 -34.54 19.17
CA ALA A 4 26.98 -33.35 19.05
C ALA A 4 26.41 -32.99 20.43
N ALA A 5 26.72 -31.79 20.91
CA ALA A 5 26.13 -31.25 22.12
C ALA A 5 24.62 -31.09 21.88
N LYS A 6 23.84 -32.05 22.39
CA LYS A 6 22.38 -31.92 22.54
C LYS A 6 22.11 -30.59 23.22
N GLU A 7 21.40 -29.67 22.55
CA GLU A 7 20.79 -28.52 23.21
C GLU A 7 20.09 -29.03 24.47
N LYS A 8 20.52 -28.52 25.63
CA LYS A 8 19.87 -28.85 26.90
C LYS A 8 18.42 -28.39 26.79
N LYS A 9 17.49 -29.36 26.69
CA LYS A 9 16.08 -29.12 27.04
C LYS A 9 16.09 -28.40 28.39
N VAL A 10 15.62 -27.17 28.42
CA VAL A 10 15.48 -26.41 29.67
C VAL A 10 14.67 -27.30 30.61
N ASN A 11 15.28 -27.72 31.72
CA ASN A 11 14.60 -28.55 32.71
C ASN A 11 13.41 -27.77 33.27
N ILE A 12 12.19 -28.16 32.88
CA ILE A 12 10.89 -27.66 33.38
C ILE A 12 10.58 -28.29 34.76
N SER A 13 11.59 -28.78 35.49
CA SER A 13 11.41 -29.67 36.65
C SER A 13 11.54 -28.97 38.01
N GLY A 14 11.28 -27.66 38.10
CA GLY A 14 11.32 -26.92 39.36
C GLY A 14 9.92 -26.55 39.86
N LYS A 15 9.65 -26.72 41.16
CA LYS A 15 8.40 -26.24 41.80
C LYS A 15 8.24 -24.73 41.54
N PRO A 16 7.05 -24.25 41.13
CA PRO A 16 6.84 -22.85 40.81
C PRO A 16 7.02 -21.96 42.06
N LYS A 17 7.86 -20.93 41.97
CA LYS A 17 8.22 -20.07 43.12
C LYS A 17 7.33 -18.84 43.30
N HIS A 18 6.58 -18.44 42.27
CA HIS A 18 5.67 -17.28 42.33
C HIS A 18 4.53 -17.37 41.30
N SER A 19 3.54 -16.47 41.40
CA SER A 19 2.32 -16.45 40.57
C SER A 19 2.55 -16.36 39.06
N LEU A 20 3.70 -15.82 38.61
CA LEU A 20 4.09 -15.70 37.20
C LEU A 20 5.08 -16.80 36.77
N ASP A 21 5.20 -17.94 37.48
CA ASP A 21 6.21 -18.95 37.14
C ASP A 21 5.81 -19.72 35.87
N SER A 22 6.78 -19.95 34.97
CA SER A 22 6.59 -20.72 33.74
C SER A 22 6.45 -22.23 33.99
N ASN A 23 6.85 -22.71 35.18
CA ASN A 23 6.71 -24.11 35.60
C ASN A 23 5.40 -24.40 36.34
N ARG A 24 4.48 -23.43 36.48
CA ARG A 24 3.17 -23.67 37.08
C ARG A 24 2.32 -24.54 36.14
N LYS A 25 1.80 -25.67 36.63
CA LYS A 25 0.75 -26.44 35.93
C LYS A 25 -0.44 -25.49 35.65
N ASP A 26 -1.09 -25.61 34.50
CA ASP A 26 -2.27 -24.80 34.17
C ASP A 26 -3.25 -24.88 35.33
N GLY A 27 -3.40 -23.76 36.04
CA GLY A 27 -4.13 -23.70 37.29
C GLY A 27 -5.63 -23.69 37.02
N THR A 28 -6.35 -24.39 37.87
CA THR A 28 -7.78 -24.23 38.15
C THR A 28 -8.23 -22.76 38.23
N ASP A 29 -9.53 -22.56 38.02
CA ASP A 29 -10.21 -21.32 37.63
C ASP A 29 -9.59 -19.99 38.08
N GLY A 30 -9.33 -19.12 37.09
CA GLY A 30 -8.95 -17.72 37.28
C GLY A 30 -7.48 -17.36 37.03
N SER A 31 -6.58 -18.34 36.85
CA SER A 31 -5.15 -18.08 36.61
C SER A 31 -4.74 -18.10 35.13
N ARG A 32 -3.72 -17.32 34.75
CA ARG A 32 -3.21 -17.26 33.35
C ARG A 32 -2.43 -18.53 33.01
N SER A 33 -2.62 -19.08 31.81
CA SER A 33 -1.87 -20.25 31.32
C SER A 33 -0.36 -20.00 31.22
N ALA A 34 0.43 -21.07 31.31
CA ALA A 34 1.90 -20.97 31.27
C ALA A 34 2.43 -20.30 29.98
N ALA A 35 1.75 -20.49 28.84
CA ALA A 35 2.08 -19.81 27.59
C ALA A 35 1.80 -18.30 27.66
N THR A 36 0.68 -17.90 28.26
CA THR A 36 0.32 -16.49 28.47
C THR A 36 1.34 -15.81 29.38
N VAL A 37 1.75 -16.48 30.45
CA VAL A 37 2.78 -15.99 31.38
C VAL A 37 4.11 -15.78 30.67
N ARG A 38 4.57 -16.74 29.86
CA ARG A 38 5.81 -16.61 29.07
C ARG A 38 5.75 -15.43 28.10
N ARG A 39 4.64 -15.26 27.38
CA ARG A 39 4.45 -14.12 26.46
C ARG A 39 4.48 -12.78 27.21
N LEU A 40 3.83 -12.67 28.36
CA LEU A 40 3.81 -11.42 29.14
C LEU A 40 5.18 -11.09 29.74
N LYS A 41 5.97 -12.10 30.12
CA LYS A 41 7.35 -11.89 30.59
C LYS A 41 8.23 -11.22 29.53
N MET A 42 7.98 -11.46 28.24
CA MET A 42 8.73 -10.85 27.13
C MET A 42 8.78 -9.31 27.24
N TYR A 43 7.68 -8.65 27.61
CA TYR A 43 7.65 -7.19 27.72
C TYR A 43 8.53 -6.64 28.86
N ASN A 44 8.90 -7.49 29.82
CA ASN A 44 9.67 -7.11 31.01
C ASN A 44 11.11 -7.62 30.99
N THR A 45 11.57 -8.24 29.90
CA THR A 45 12.94 -8.78 29.82
C THR A 45 13.96 -7.65 29.82
N ARG A 46 14.95 -7.73 30.72
CA ARG A 46 16.06 -6.78 30.84
C ARG A 46 17.37 -7.53 31.05
N PRO A 47 18.53 -6.94 30.70
CA PRO A 47 19.82 -7.54 31.00
C PRO A 47 19.99 -7.67 32.52
N LYS A 48 20.30 -8.89 32.98
CA LYS A 48 20.62 -9.14 34.38
C LYS A 48 22.08 -8.78 34.62
N ARG A 49 22.37 -8.05 35.70
CA ARG A 49 23.72 -7.60 36.06
C ARG A 49 24.09 -8.06 37.47
N ASN A 50 25.39 -8.21 37.74
CA ASN A 50 25.89 -8.38 39.11
C ASN A 50 25.99 -7.00 39.82
N SER A 51 26.38 -6.99 41.11
CA SER A 51 26.58 -5.75 41.87
C SER A 51 27.65 -4.83 41.27
N ALA A 52 28.68 -5.41 40.63
CA ALA A 52 29.72 -4.69 39.90
C ALA A 52 29.27 -4.18 38.50
N GLY A 53 28.00 -4.31 38.14
CA GLY A 53 27.44 -3.81 36.87
C GLY A 53 27.71 -4.67 35.63
N LYS A 54 28.43 -5.80 35.75
CA LYS A 54 28.68 -6.74 34.63
C LYS A 54 27.41 -7.49 34.27
N VAL A 55 27.09 -7.52 32.97
CA VAL A 55 25.91 -8.23 32.43
C VAL A 55 26.14 -9.74 32.51
N LEU A 56 25.29 -10.43 33.28
CA LEU A 56 25.28 -11.89 33.45
C LEU A 56 24.47 -12.59 32.37
N LYS A 57 23.32 -12.03 31.98
CA LYS A 57 22.43 -12.61 30.96
C LYS A 57 21.66 -11.52 30.23
N ASN A 58 21.66 -11.59 28.90
CA ASN A 58 20.78 -10.79 28.05
C ASN A 58 20.20 -11.69 26.95
N GLU A 59 18.89 -11.63 26.73
CA GLU A 59 18.23 -12.46 25.73
C GLU A 59 18.45 -11.86 24.33
N PHE A 60 18.85 -12.68 23.35
CA PHE A 60 19.18 -12.30 21.96
C PHE A 60 20.40 -11.39 21.73
N GLN A 61 21.23 -11.20 22.75
CA GLN A 61 22.45 -10.37 22.68
C GLN A 61 23.66 -11.17 23.19
N SER A 62 23.76 -12.42 22.77
CA SER A 62 24.93 -13.27 23.05
C SER A 62 26.14 -12.75 22.29
N LYS A 63 27.27 -12.61 22.97
CA LYS A 63 28.56 -12.24 22.36
C LYS A 63 29.32 -13.44 21.77
N GLU A 64 28.86 -14.65 22.09
CA GLU A 64 29.46 -15.89 21.60
C GLU A 64 29.22 -16.02 20.09
N LEU A 65 30.31 -16.21 19.35
CA LEU A 65 30.25 -16.46 17.91
C LEU A 65 29.81 -17.90 17.67
N PRO A 66 28.71 -18.14 16.93
CA PRO A 66 28.31 -19.49 16.59
C PRO A 66 29.30 -20.10 15.58
N ASN A 67 29.39 -21.42 15.56
CA ASN A 67 30.10 -22.11 14.49
C ASN A 67 29.28 -21.99 13.18
N THR A 68 29.85 -21.34 12.17
CA THR A 68 29.19 -21.04 10.89
C THR A 68 29.48 -22.07 9.79
N ARG A 69 30.21 -23.15 10.09
CA ARG A 69 30.56 -24.18 9.09
C ARG A 69 29.30 -24.88 8.57
N ILE A 70 29.10 -24.83 7.26
CA ILE A 70 28.03 -25.55 6.58
C ILE A 70 28.56 -26.95 6.18
N GLN A 71 27.90 -28.01 6.63
CA GLN A 71 28.34 -29.39 6.40
C GLN A 71 28.12 -29.79 4.93
N PRO A 72 29.12 -30.27 4.18
CA PRO A 72 28.92 -30.68 2.79
C PRO A 72 27.87 -31.80 2.69
N ASP A 73 26.84 -31.61 1.86
CA ASP A 73 25.77 -32.57 1.62
C ASP A 73 25.44 -32.59 0.12
N ARG A 74 25.34 -33.78 -0.47
CA ARG A 74 24.99 -33.98 -1.88
C ARG A 74 23.60 -33.42 -2.21
N ARG A 75 22.71 -33.34 -1.20
CA ARG A 75 21.34 -32.82 -1.35
C ARG A 75 21.28 -31.36 -1.81
N TRP A 76 22.33 -30.58 -1.58
CA TRP A 76 22.37 -29.17 -1.99
C TRP A 76 22.40 -28.98 -3.50
N PHE A 77 22.95 -29.97 -4.21
CA PHE A 77 23.13 -29.93 -5.65
C PHE A 77 21.97 -30.60 -6.42
N GLY A 78 20.99 -31.16 -5.70
CA GLY A 78 19.78 -31.72 -6.29
C GLY A 78 18.72 -30.66 -6.58
N ASN A 79 17.89 -30.90 -7.59
CA ASN A 79 16.75 -30.03 -7.89
C ASN A 79 15.76 -30.02 -6.72
N THR A 80 15.51 -28.85 -6.12
CA THR A 80 14.63 -28.72 -4.94
C THR A 80 13.16 -28.49 -5.28
N ARG A 81 12.87 -27.93 -6.47
CA ARG A 81 11.51 -27.72 -6.98
C ARG A 81 11.51 -28.02 -8.48
N VAL A 82 10.74 -29.02 -8.89
CA VAL A 82 10.53 -29.41 -10.28
C VAL A 82 9.05 -29.29 -10.58
N VAL A 83 8.69 -28.78 -11.75
CA VAL A 83 7.31 -28.63 -12.22
C VAL A 83 7.22 -29.21 -13.63
N ASN A 84 6.17 -29.98 -13.91
CA ASN A 84 5.94 -30.54 -15.23
C ASN A 84 5.32 -29.47 -16.17
N GLN A 85 5.66 -29.51 -17.46
CA GLN A 85 5.19 -28.52 -18.43
C GLN A 85 3.65 -28.49 -18.55
N LYS A 86 3.02 -29.66 -18.60
CA LYS A 86 1.55 -29.78 -18.69
C LYS A 86 0.84 -29.21 -17.45
N GLU A 87 1.40 -29.44 -16.27
CA GLU A 87 0.87 -28.90 -15.01
C GLU A 87 1.03 -27.38 -14.95
N LEU A 88 2.11 -26.85 -15.52
CA LEU A 88 2.38 -25.42 -15.58
C LEU A 88 1.42 -24.69 -16.53
N GLU A 89 1.13 -25.28 -17.69
CA GLU A 89 0.13 -24.75 -18.63
C GLU A 89 -1.26 -24.74 -18.01
N PHE A 90 -1.69 -25.87 -17.44
CA PHE A 90 -2.95 -25.97 -16.70
C PHE A 90 -3.03 -24.93 -15.57
N PHE A 91 -1.97 -24.77 -14.80
CA PHE A 91 -1.89 -23.78 -13.73
C PHE A 91 -2.01 -22.33 -14.25
N ARG A 92 -1.38 -22.01 -15.39
CA ARG A 92 -1.47 -20.69 -16.03
C ARG A 92 -2.92 -20.39 -16.44
N GLU A 93 -3.58 -21.32 -17.10
CA GLU A 93 -4.98 -21.18 -17.54
C GLU A 93 -5.94 -21.02 -16.36
N GLU A 94 -5.86 -21.89 -15.36
CA GLU A 94 -6.71 -21.79 -14.17
C GLU A 94 -6.52 -20.47 -13.43
N LEU A 95 -5.27 -20.05 -13.26
CA LEU A 95 -4.96 -18.84 -12.52
C LEU A 95 -5.41 -17.59 -13.29
N GLN A 96 -5.24 -17.55 -14.61
CA GLN A 96 -5.76 -16.46 -15.45
C GLN A 96 -7.29 -16.39 -15.40
N ASN A 97 -7.96 -17.53 -15.48
CA ASN A 97 -9.42 -17.61 -15.38
C ASN A 97 -9.92 -17.13 -14.01
N ARG A 98 -9.24 -17.50 -12.91
CA ARG A 98 -9.62 -17.10 -11.55
C ARG A 98 -9.26 -15.64 -11.25
N MET A 99 -8.13 -15.13 -11.76
CA MET A 99 -7.70 -13.74 -11.56
C MET A 99 -8.47 -12.73 -12.42
N SER A 100 -9.22 -13.17 -13.44
CA SER A 100 -10.09 -12.30 -14.24
C SER A 100 -11.19 -11.62 -13.39
N SER A 101 -11.57 -12.23 -12.27
CA SER A 101 -12.55 -11.68 -11.33
C SER A 101 -11.86 -11.01 -10.14
N ASN A 102 -12.19 -9.74 -9.90
CA ASN A 102 -11.67 -8.94 -8.80
C ASN A 102 -12.21 -9.34 -7.41
N TYR A 103 -13.15 -10.30 -7.35
CA TYR A 103 -13.72 -10.81 -6.11
C TYR A 103 -13.04 -12.10 -5.62
N ASN A 104 -12.24 -12.74 -6.47
CA ASN A 104 -11.51 -13.94 -6.10
C ASN A 104 -10.24 -13.58 -5.32
N VAL A 105 -9.97 -14.35 -4.26
CA VAL A 105 -8.88 -14.08 -3.34
C VAL A 105 -7.95 -15.28 -3.22
N ILE A 106 -6.66 -15.07 -3.47
CA ILE A 106 -5.62 -16.10 -3.30
C ILE A 106 -5.16 -16.10 -1.83
N LEU A 107 -5.19 -17.27 -1.19
CA LEU A 107 -4.86 -17.39 0.24
C LEU A 107 -3.40 -17.68 0.52
N ARG A 108 -2.76 -18.50 -0.30
CA ARG A 108 -1.43 -19.06 -0.05
C ARG A 108 -0.46 -18.77 -1.18
N GLU A 109 -0.30 -17.50 -1.51
CA GLU A 109 0.60 -17.05 -2.58
C GLU A 109 2.05 -17.51 -2.41
N LYS A 110 2.58 -17.57 -1.17
CA LYS A 110 3.98 -17.93 -0.89
C LYS A 110 4.38 -19.34 -1.34
N LYS A 111 3.41 -20.24 -1.51
CA LYS A 111 3.66 -21.61 -1.97
C LYS A 111 3.55 -21.75 -3.49
N LEU A 112 2.98 -20.75 -4.18
CA LEU A 112 2.72 -20.80 -5.61
C LEU A 112 3.89 -20.22 -6.42
N PRO A 113 4.29 -20.82 -7.54
CA PRO A 113 5.36 -20.32 -8.39
C PRO A 113 4.88 -19.16 -9.29
N LEU A 114 4.47 -18.05 -8.69
CA LEU A 114 3.90 -16.89 -9.40
C LEU A 114 4.88 -16.21 -10.36
N SER A 115 6.19 -16.44 -10.21
CA SER A 115 7.21 -15.94 -11.15
C SER A 115 7.10 -16.58 -12.53
N LEU A 116 6.56 -17.79 -12.63
CA LEU A 116 6.41 -18.53 -13.88
C LEU A 116 5.18 -18.11 -14.68
N LEU A 117 4.38 -17.15 -14.17
CA LEU A 117 3.15 -16.73 -14.83
C LEU A 117 3.38 -15.69 -15.93
N ASN A 118 4.38 -14.82 -15.74
CA ASN A 118 4.67 -13.72 -16.68
C ASN A 118 5.89 -14.09 -17.50
N ASP A 119 5.68 -14.62 -18.71
CA ASP A 119 6.74 -14.62 -19.72
C ASP A 119 7.00 -13.15 -20.07
N ARG A 120 8.22 -12.67 -19.85
CA ARG A 120 8.61 -11.33 -20.28
C ARG A 120 8.35 -11.27 -21.78
N GLN A 121 7.45 -10.40 -22.24
CA GLN A 121 7.29 -10.14 -23.67
C GLN A 121 8.68 -9.86 -24.24
N LYS A 122 9.10 -10.65 -25.24
CA LYS A 122 10.35 -10.43 -25.97
C LYS A 122 10.41 -8.95 -26.32
N GLN A 123 11.51 -8.28 -25.98
CA GLN A 123 11.73 -6.87 -26.30
C GLN A 123 11.43 -6.68 -27.80
N SER A 124 10.43 -5.86 -28.11
CA SER A 124 9.99 -5.64 -29.49
C SER A 124 10.98 -4.79 -30.28
N ARG A 125 11.90 -4.10 -29.59
CA ARG A 125 12.93 -3.25 -30.19
C ARG A 125 14.29 -3.92 -30.09
N VAL A 126 14.96 -4.04 -31.22
CA VAL A 126 16.34 -4.52 -31.33
C VAL A 126 17.26 -3.53 -30.58
N HIS A 127 18.21 -4.06 -29.81
CA HIS A 127 19.18 -3.25 -29.10
C HIS A 127 20.20 -2.67 -30.09
N LEU A 128 19.94 -1.46 -30.60
CA LEU A 128 20.75 -0.78 -31.62
C LEU A 128 22.23 -0.62 -31.21
N LEU A 129 22.52 -0.51 -29.91
CA LEU A 129 23.89 -0.35 -29.40
C LEU A 129 24.75 -1.60 -29.59
N ASP A 130 24.15 -2.79 -29.75
CA ASP A 130 24.90 -4.01 -30.06
C ASP A 130 25.40 -3.99 -31.51
N THR A 131 24.73 -3.22 -32.37
CA THR A 131 25.06 -3.11 -33.80
C THR A 131 25.86 -1.85 -34.13
N GLU A 132 25.56 -0.73 -33.48
CA GLU A 132 26.18 0.58 -33.70
C GLU A 132 26.45 1.26 -32.35
N PRO A 133 27.67 1.09 -31.79
CA PRO A 133 28.11 1.84 -30.62
C PRO A 133 28.15 3.35 -30.91
N PHE A 134 28.00 4.18 -29.88
CA PHE A 134 27.96 5.64 -30.03
C PHE A 134 29.21 6.22 -30.72
N GLU A 135 30.41 5.69 -30.41
CA GLU A 135 31.67 6.13 -31.03
C GLU A 135 31.70 5.91 -32.55
N ASP A 136 31.05 4.83 -33.01
CA ASP A 136 30.99 4.46 -34.43
C ASP A 136 29.88 5.25 -35.14
N ALA A 137 28.82 5.65 -34.44
CA ALA A 137 27.71 6.45 -34.98
C ALA A 137 28.07 7.94 -35.12
N PHE A 138 28.66 8.57 -34.09
CA PHE A 138 28.97 10.00 -34.07
C PHE A 138 30.33 10.29 -33.41
N GLY A 139 31.05 11.28 -33.92
CA GLY A 139 32.34 11.73 -33.36
C GLY A 139 33.52 11.52 -34.31
N PRO A 140 34.76 11.78 -33.84
CA PRO A 140 35.95 11.75 -34.69
C PRO A 140 36.29 10.35 -35.23
N LYS A 141 35.82 9.28 -34.57
CA LYS A 141 35.97 7.88 -34.98
C LYS A 141 34.75 7.33 -35.74
N THR A 142 33.87 8.19 -36.24
CA THR A 142 32.62 7.77 -36.91
C THR A 142 32.89 6.87 -38.12
N LYS A 143 32.28 5.68 -38.09
CA LYS A 143 32.26 4.73 -39.20
C LYS A 143 30.98 4.87 -40.04
N ARG A 144 29.95 5.53 -39.51
CA ARG A 144 28.67 5.70 -40.20
C ARG A 144 28.76 6.76 -41.30
N LYS A 145 28.77 6.31 -42.56
CA LYS A 145 28.84 7.20 -43.73
C LYS A 145 27.48 7.51 -44.37
N ARG A 146 26.45 6.67 -44.14
CA ARG A 146 25.11 6.84 -44.73
C ARG A 146 24.02 6.69 -43.66
N PRO A 147 22.93 7.47 -43.74
CA PRO A 147 21.77 7.27 -42.87
C PRO A 147 20.98 6.03 -43.30
N LYS A 148 20.46 5.29 -42.32
CA LYS A 148 19.43 4.28 -42.57
C LYS A 148 18.08 4.99 -42.64
N LEU A 149 17.63 5.30 -43.85
CA LEU A 149 16.34 5.94 -44.09
C LEU A 149 15.23 4.89 -44.09
N LEU A 150 14.06 5.26 -43.57
CA LEU A 150 12.84 4.45 -43.61
C LEU A 150 12.04 4.65 -44.90
N ALA A 151 12.54 5.47 -45.83
CA ALA A 151 11.92 5.80 -47.10
C ALA A 151 12.78 5.21 -48.23
N THR A 152 12.15 4.51 -49.16
CA THR A 152 12.81 3.93 -50.34
C THR A 152 12.94 4.95 -51.46
N ASP A 153 11.91 5.78 -51.64
CA ASP A 153 11.78 6.70 -52.78
C ASP A 153 11.64 8.14 -52.33
N TYR A 154 12.03 9.08 -53.20
CA TYR A 154 11.98 10.52 -52.91
C TYR A 154 10.55 11.01 -52.62
N GLU A 155 9.57 10.50 -53.37
CA GLU A 155 8.15 10.81 -53.15
C GLU A 155 7.67 10.34 -51.76
N SER A 156 8.14 9.16 -51.32
CA SER A 156 7.81 8.62 -49.99
C SER A 156 8.44 9.42 -48.85
N LEU A 157 9.57 10.08 -49.12
CA LEU A 157 10.22 10.99 -48.17
C LEU A 157 9.46 12.31 -48.06
N ILE A 158 9.03 12.89 -49.17
CA ILE A 158 8.22 14.13 -49.19
C ILE A 158 6.92 13.93 -48.41
N LYS A 159 6.17 12.84 -48.70
CA LYS A 159 4.92 12.53 -47.97
C LYS A 159 5.12 12.41 -46.46
N LYS A 160 6.27 11.91 -46.01
CA LYS A 160 6.61 11.83 -44.58
C LYS A 160 7.00 13.19 -44.00
N ALA A 161 7.68 14.02 -44.78
CA ALA A 161 8.03 15.37 -44.39
C ALA A 161 6.76 16.22 -44.20
N ASP A 162 5.83 16.17 -45.16
CA ASP A 162 4.55 16.89 -45.09
C ASP A 162 3.74 16.43 -43.88
N GLY A 163 3.56 15.12 -43.68
CA GLY A 163 2.84 14.63 -42.49
C GLY A 163 3.53 14.94 -41.15
N SER A 164 4.87 15.08 -41.15
CA SER A 164 5.61 15.53 -39.95
C SER A 164 5.43 17.02 -39.70
N GLN A 165 5.32 17.83 -40.77
CA GLN A 165 5.07 19.26 -40.70
C GLN A 165 3.66 19.52 -40.18
N ASP A 166 2.66 18.83 -40.72
CA ASP A 166 1.27 18.90 -40.25
C ASP A 166 1.18 18.53 -38.75
N ALA A 167 1.83 17.44 -38.33
CA ALA A 167 1.86 17.02 -36.93
C ALA A 167 2.60 18.02 -36.02
N PHE A 168 3.61 18.71 -36.54
CA PHE A 168 4.31 19.76 -35.81
C PHE A 168 3.41 20.99 -35.64
N GLU A 169 2.74 21.43 -36.72
CA GLU A 169 1.82 22.57 -36.70
C GLU A 169 0.63 22.33 -35.78
N GLU A 170 0.02 21.14 -35.80
CA GLU A 170 -1.05 20.78 -34.86
C GLU A 170 -0.59 20.85 -33.39
N LYS A 171 0.62 20.34 -33.12
CA LYS A 171 1.17 20.34 -31.76
C LYS A 171 1.54 21.75 -31.30
N HIS A 172 2.11 22.55 -32.21
CA HIS A 172 2.52 23.93 -31.92
C HIS A 172 1.33 24.87 -31.77
N ALA A 173 0.28 24.68 -32.58
CA ALA A 173 -0.98 25.41 -32.43
C ALA A 173 -1.63 25.13 -31.07
N ALA A 174 -1.53 23.88 -30.57
CA ALA A 174 -2.00 23.54 -29.23
C ALA A 174 -1.16 24.16 -28.09
N SER A 175 0.17 24.26 -28.25
CA SER A 175 1.07 24.82 -27.23
C SER A 175 1.14 26.35 -27.21
N ALA A 176 0.88 27.02 -28.34
CA ALA A 176 0.90 28.48 -28.46
C ALA A 176 -0.07 29.18 -27.48
N SER A 177 -1.11 28.48 -26.99
CA SER A 177 -2.03 28.99 -25.97
C SER A 177 -1.41 29.16 -24.56
N VAL A 178 -0.23 28.60 -24.31
CA VAL A 178 0.45 28.62 -23.00
C VAL A 178 1.70 29.51 -23.01
N GLU A 179 2.34 29.71 -24.17
CA GLU A 179 3.59 30.48 -24.31
C GLU A 179 3.39 32.00 -24.26
N GLY A 180 2.17 32.51 -24.46
CA GLY A 180 1.85 33.95 -24.36
C GLY A 180 2.02 34.58 -22.97
N THR A 181 2.50 33.83 -21.97
CA THR A 181 2.76 34.32 -20.61
C THR A 181 4.23 34.69 -20.37
N GLU A 182 5.17 34.20 -21.20
CA GLU A 182 6.61 34.47 -20.99
C GLU A 182 7.10 35.75 -21.68
N GLU A 183 6.43 36.23 -22.73
CA GLU A 183 6.81 37.45 -23.46
C GLU A 183 6.63 38.74 -22.64
N ASP A 184 5.68 38.77 -21.69
CA ASP A 184 5.40 39.94 -20.86
C ASP A 184 6.34 40.10 -19.64
N GLY A 185 7.30 39.19 -19.45
CA GLY A 185 8.22 39.22 -18.30
C GLY A 185 7.56 38.98 -16.93
N LEU A 186 6.25 38.70 -16.91
CA LEU A 186 5.47 38.46 -15.70
C LEU A 186 5.59 37.00 -15.27
N ARG A 187 6.38 36.74 -14.23
CA ARG A 187 6.48 35.40 -13.64
C ARG A 187 5.23 35.07 -12.84
N ASP A 188 4.72 33.85 -13.03
CA ASP A 188 3.69 33.28 -12.17
C ASP A 188 4.11 33.34 -10.70
N LEU A 189 3.15 33.68 -9.83
CA LEU A 189 3.35 33.70 -8.40
C LEU A 189 3.78 32.31 -7.89
N VAL A 190 4.79 32.29 -7.02
CA VAL A 190 5.30 31.06 -6.41
C VAL A 190 4.16 30.35 -5.68
N GLN A 191 4.00 29.06 -5.99
CA GLN A 191 3.01 28.24 -5.32
C GLN A 191 3.26 28.22 -3.81
N HIS A 192 2.23 28.56 -3.04
CA HIS A 192 2.34 28.63 -1.59
C HIS A 192 2.71 27.26 -0.98
N THR A 193 3.63 27.22 -0.01
CA THR A 193 4.15 26.00 0.64
C THR A 193 3.06 25.12 1.29
N MET A 194 1.88 25.68 1.54
CA MET A 194 0.73 24.93 2.03
C MET A 194 0.27 23.83 1.06
N PHE A 195 0.44 23.99 -0.25
CA PHE A 195 0.06 22.98 -1.25
C PHE A 195 0.99 21.76 -1.25
N GLU A 196 2.15 21.86 -0.62
CA GLU A 196 3.08 20.73 -0.43
C GLU A 196 2.74 19.92 0.85
N LYS A 197 1.88 20.45 1.73
CA LYS A 197 1.43 19.74 2.93
C LYS A 197 0.68 18.47 2.52
N GLY A 198 1.07 17.34 3.12
CA GLY A 198 0.56 16.01 2.74
C GLY A 198 1.52 15.19 1.89
N GLN A 199 2.58 15.80 1.35
CA GLN A 199 3.59 15.12 0.51
C GLN A 199 4.90 14.81 1.24
N SER A 200 4.99 15.14 2.53
CA SER A 200 6.22 14.96 3.31
C SER A 200 6.67 13.49 3.35
N LYS A 201 7.99 13.26 3.29
CA LYS A 201 8.60 11.93 3.47
C LYS A 201 8.14 11.25 4.75
N ARG A 202 7.87 12.02 5.81
CA ARG A 202 7.32 11.49 7.06
C ARG A 202 5.97 10.80 6.83
N ILE A 203 5.05 11.46 6.13
CA ILE A 203 3.68 10.97 5.89
C ILE A 203 3.72 9.70 5.04
N TRP A 204 4.54 9.69 4.00
CA TRP A 204 4.80 8.50 3.18
C TRP A 204 5.43 7.35 3.99
N GLY A 205 6.39 7.65 4.87
CA GLY A 205 6.98 6.67 5.77
C GLY A 205 5.97 6.06 6.74
N GLU A 206 5.02 6.86 7.25
CA GLU A 206 3.93 6.36 8.08
C GLU A 206 2.93 5.51 7.28
N LEU A 207 2.61 5.91 6.04
CA LEU A 207 1.77 5.13 5.16
C LEU A 207 2.33 3.74 4.88
N TYR A 208 3.60 3.66 4.47
CA TYR A 208 4.20 2.36 4.13
C TYR A 208 4.24 1.43 5.35
N LYS A 209 4.38 1.96 6.57
CA LYS A 209 4.23 1.17 7.81
C LYS A 209 2.82 0.61 7.97
N VAL A 210 1.78 1.41 7.69
CA VAL A 210 0.38 0.96 7.74
C VAL A 210 0.10 -0.09 6.69
N ILE A 211 0.58 0.12 5.45
CA ILE A 211 0.46 -0.87 4.38
C ILE A 211 1.16 -2.16 4.79
N ASP A 212 2.39 -2.08 5.30
CA ASP A 212 3.16 -3.27 5.70
C ASP A 212 2.49 -4.05 6.83
N SER A 213 1.98 -3.33 7.83
CA SER A 213 1.32 -3.92 8.99
C SER A 213 -0.08 -4.45 8.73
N SER A 214 -0.70 -4.11 7.58
CA SER A 214 -2.09 -4.47 7.28
C SER A 214 -2.21 -5.70 6.38
N ASP A 215 -3.24 -6.49 6.66
CA ASP A 215 -3.67 -7.63 5.87
C ASP A 215 -4.71 -7.26 4.81
N VAL A 216 -5.50 -6.25 5.11
CA VAL A 216 -6.54 -5.66 4.27
C VAL A 216 -6.38 -4.14 4.33
N VAL A 217 -6.35 -3.51 3.17
CA VAL A 217 -6.27 -2.05 3.03
C VAL A 217 -7.64 -1.55 2.55
N VAL A 218 -8.25 -0.67 3.32
CA VAL A 218 -9.49 0.01 2.97
C VAL A 218 -9.15 1.42 2.55
N GLN A 219 -9.37 1.73 1.27
CA GLN A 219 -9.18 3.05 0.73
C GLN A 219 -10.49 3.84 0.80
N VAL A 220 -10.51 4.85 1.66
CA VAL A 220 -11.67 5.70 1.90
C VAL A 220 -11.69 6.83 0.86
N LEU A 221 -12.79 6.93 0.14
CA LEU A 221 -13.06 7.93 -0.90
C LEU A 221 -14.19 8.86 -0.44
N ASP A 222 -14.17 10.12 -0.90
CA ASP A 222 -15.30 11.04 -0.72
C ASP A 222 -16.31 10.81 -1.84
N ALA A 223 -17.58 10.56 -1.52
CA ALA A 223 -18.60 10.24 -2.51
C ALA A 223 -18.79 11.34 -3.56
N ARG A 224 -18.43 12.60 -3.24
CA ARG A 224 -18.66 13.78 -4.10
C ARG A 224 -17.76 13.76 -5.32
N ASP A 225 -16.54 13.29 -5.11
CA ASP A 225 -15.55 13.08 -6.17
C ASP A 225 -14.65 11.89 -5.79
N PRO A 226 -15.14 10.67 -6.03
CA PRO A 226 -14.38 9.47 -5.69
C PRO A 226 -13.14 9.32 -6.57
N GLN A 227 -13.15 9.86 -7.79
CA GLN A 227 -12.01 9.79 -8.71
C GLN A 227 -10.90 10.76 -8.31
N GLY A 228 -11.24 11.99 -7.94
CA GLY A 228 -10.26 12.97 -7.44
C GLY A 228 -9.72 12.65 -6.05
N THR A 229 -10.44 11.88 -5.23
CA THR A 229 -9.95 11.40 -3.92
C THR A 229 -9.32 10.00 -3.98
N ARG A 230 -9.15 9.44 -5.18
CA ARG A 230 -8.49 8.16 -5.42
C ARG A 230 -6.98 8.33 -5.56
N CYS A 231 -6.25 7.34 -5.08
CA CYS A 231 -4.80 7.32 -5.05
C CYS A 231 -4.27 6.14 -5.88
N TYR A 232 -4.15 6.35 -7.19
CA TYR A 232 -3.67 5.32 -8.13
C TYR A 232 -2.25 4.84 -7.83
N HIS A 233 -1.39 5.71 -7.28
CA HIS A 233 -0.03 5.32 -6.88
C HIS A 233 -0.04 4.20 -5.84
N LEU A 234 -0.93 4.30 -4.84
CA LEU A 234 -1.11 3.27 -3.82
C LEU A 234 -1.58 1.95 -4.43
N GLU A 235 -2.56 2.02 -5.32
CA GLU A 235 -3.13 0.83 -5.97
C GLU A 235 -2.10 0.09 -6.82
N ARG A 236 -1.32 0.85 -7.60
CA ARG A 236 -0.22 0.33 -8.39
C ARG A 236 0.84 -0.33 -7.49
N HIS A 237 1.23 0.36 -6.40
CA HIS A 237 2.17 -0.20 -5.43
C HIS A 237 1.66 -1.50 -4.81
N LEU A 238 0.38 -1.58 -4.45
CA LEU A 238 -0.22 -2.80 -3.92
C LEU A 238 -0.23 -3.94 -4.95
N LYS A 239 -0.58 -3.67 -6.21
CA LYS A 239 -0.59 -4.65 -7.29
C LYS A 239 0.81 -5.18 -7.65
N GLU A 240 1.81 -4.31 -7.64
CA GLU A 240 3.18 -4.66 -8.02
C GLU A 240 3.94 -5.35 -6.88
N HIS A 241 3.86 -4.82 -5.66
CA HIS A 241 4.70 -5.27 -4.54
C HIS A 241 3.97 -6.10 -3.48
N CYS A 242 2.65 -5.96 -3.34
CA CYS A 242 1.88 -6.50 -2.21
C CYS A 242 0.61 -7.28 -2.64
N LYS A 243 0.73 -8.22 -3.58
CA LYS A 243 -0.41 -8.99 -4.14
C LYS A 243 -1.27 -9.70 -3.08
N HIS A 244 -0.63 -10.24 -2.04
CA HIS A 244 -1.28 -10.91 -0.90
C HIS A 244 -2.16 -10.00 -0.01
N LYS A 245 -2.14 -8.68 -0.23
CA LYS A 245 -2.97 -7.70 0.51
C LYS A 245 -4.22 -7.40 -0.29
N HIS A 246 -5.35 -7.35 0.40
CA HIS A 246 -6.64 -7.08 -0.25
C HIS A 246 -6.97 -5.60 -0.18
N LEU A 247 -7.33 -5.01 -1.33
CA LEU A 247 -7.78 -3.63 -1.41
C LEU A 247 -9.31 -3.57 -1.52
N ILE A 248 -9.95 -2.73 -0.70
CA ILE A 248 -11.39 -2.47 -0.71
C ILE A 248 -11.58 -0.95 -0.81
N LEU A 249 -12.50 -0.49 -1.66
CA LEU A 249 -12.86 0.92 -1.70
C LEU A 249 -14.06 1.18 -0.80
N LEU A 250 -13.99 2.24 0.00
CA LEU A 250 -15.07 2.66 0.89
C LEU A 250 -15.52 4.07 0.49
N LEU A 251 -16.67 4.17 -0.14
CA LEU A 251 -17.29 5.43 -0.55
C LEU A 251 -17.97 6.06 0.66
N ASN A 252 -17.35 7.07 1.26
CA ASN A 252 -17.86 7.75 2.46
C ASN A 252 -18.55 9.08 2.11
N LYS A 253 -19.37 9.59 3.02
CA LYS A 253 -20.19 10.81 2.85
C LYS A 253 -21.31 10.68 1.83
N CYS A 254 -21.91 9.48 1.73
CA CYS A 254 -23.05 9.23 0.83
C CYS A 254 -24.30 10.04 1.18
N ASP A 255 -24.35 10.65 2.37
CA ASP A 255 -25.40 11.58 2.81
C ASP A 255 -25.38 12.92 2.06
N LEU A 256 -24.22 13.32 1.50
CA LEU A 256 -24.08 14.61 0.81
C LEU A 256 -24.56 14.58 -0.65
N ILE A 257 -24.99 13.41 -1.13
CA ILE A 257 -25.26 13.16 -2.55
C ILE A 257 -26.54 12.35 -2.68
N PRO A 258 -27.34 12.56 -3.73
CA PRO A 258 -28.52 11.75 -3.96
C PRO A 258 -28.19 10.26 -4.14
N ALA A 259 -29.14 9.40 -3.74
CA ALA A 259 -28.96 7.95 -3.74
C ALA A 259 -28.65 7.37 -5.13
N TRP A 260 -29.20 7.94 -6.19
CA TRP A 260 -28.95 7.49 -7.57
C TRP A 260 -27.49 7.67 -7.99
N ALA A 261 -26.85 8.75 -7.56
CA ALA A 261 -25.44 9.02 -7.86
C ALA A 261 -24.52 8.10 -7.05
N THR A 262 -24.85 7.83 -5.78
CA THR A 262 -24.15 6.82 -4.98
C THR A 262 -24.23 5.43 -5.65
N LYS A 263 -25.41 5.04 -6.12
CA LYS A 263 -25.60 3.78 -6.87
C LYS A 263 -24.81 3.76 -8.18
N GLY A 264 -24.76 4.88 -8.90
CA GLY A 264 -23.94 5.05 -10.11
C GLY A 264 -22.46 4.83 -9.83
N TRP A 265 -21.92 5.47 -8.80
CA TRP A 265 -20.51 5.30 -8.40
C TRP A 265 -20.18 3.87 -7.97
N LEU A 266 -21.05 3.24 -7.19
CA LEU A 266 -20.88 1.82 -6.82
C LEU A 266 -20.79 0.93 -8.07
N ARG A 267 -21.66 1.13 -9.08
CA ARG A 267 -21.64 0.35 -10.32
C ARG A 267 -20.33 0.52 -11.11
N VAL A 268 -19.77 1.73 -11.14
CA VAL A 268 -18.51 2.00 -11.85
C VAL A 268 -17.32 1.39 -11.10
N LEU A 269 -17.20 1.69 -9.81
CA LEU A 269 -16.03 1.30 -9.03
C LEU A 269 -16.00 -0.21 -8.72
N SER A 270 -17.18 -0.84 -8.58
CA SER A 270 -17.28 -2.29 -8.30
C SER A 270 -16.78 -3.18 -9.43
N LYS A 271 -16.56 -2.62 -10.62
CA LYS A 271 -15.89 -3.31 -11.72
C LYS A 271 -14.40 -3.52 -11.42
N GLU A 272 -13.78 -2.58 -10.72
CA GLU A 272 -12.34 -2.60 -10.45
C GLU A 272 -12.00 -3.24 -9.09
N TYR A 273 -12.69 -2.83 -8.03
CA TYR A 273 -12.47 -3.38 -6.68
C TYR A 273 -13.80 -3.51 -5.94
N PRO A 274 -13.90 -4.41 -4.94
CA PRO A 274 -15.05 -4.44 -4.06
C PRO A 274 -15.27 -3.06 -3.42
N THR A 275 -16.46 -2.48 -3.64
CA THR A 275 -16.79 -1.14 -3.14
C THR A 275 -18.01 -1.14 -2.24
N LEU A 276 -17.92 -0.38 -1.16
CA LEU A 276 -18.99 -0.27 -0.17
C LEU A 276 -19.35 1.20 0.03
N ALA A 277 -20.64 1.50 0.06
CA ALA A 277 -21.14 2.82 0.44
C ALA A 277 -21.25 2.93 1.96
N PHE A 278 -20.88 4.10 2.49
CA PHE A 278 -20.79 4.34 3.92
C PHE A 278 -21.21 5.77 4.27
N HIS A 279 -21.89 5.89 5.41
CA HIS A 279 -22.10 7.17 6.07
C HIS A 279 -21.60 7.05 7.51
N ALA A 280 -20.54 7.80 7.81
CA ALA A 280 -19.88 7.80 9.10
C ALA A 280 -20.62 8.71 10.10
N SER A 281 -21.42 8.10 10.97
CA SER A 281 -22.05 8.75 12.11
C SER A 281 -22.16 7.73 13.24
N ILE A 282 -21.95 8.15 14.49
CA ILE A 282 -21.98 7.25 15.65
C ILE A 282 -23.40 6.73 15.89
N ASN A 283 -24.39 7.62 15.74
CA ASN A 283 -25.78 7.34 16.05
C ASN A 283 -26.55 6.82 14.83
N LYS A 284 -26.36 7.45 13.67
CA LYS A 284 -27.10 7.13 12.43
C LYS A 284 -26.13 6.70 11.34
N SER A 285 -25.50 5.55 11.49
CA SER A 285 -24.55 5.02 10.48
C SER A 285 -25.26 4.33 9.33
N PHE A 286 -24.72 4.44 8.11
CA PHE A 286 -25.10 3.57 6.97
C PHE A 286 -23.88 2.73 6.55
N GLY A 287 -24.11 1.47 6.12
CA GLY A 287 -23.05 0.60 5.61
C GLY A 287 -22.18 -0.10 6.69
N LYS A 288 -22.37 0.23 7.97
CA LYS A 288 -21.64 -0.39 9.10
C LYS A 288 -21.71 -1.92 9.12
N GLY A 289 -22.92 -2.49 8.99
CA GLY A 289 -23.11 -3.94 8.97
C GLY A 289 -22.45 -4.62 7.78
N SER A 290 -22.50 -3.98 6.60
CA SER A 290 -21.88 -4.49 5.37
C SER A 290 -20.35 -4.53 5.48
N LEU A 291 -19.73 -3.42 5.90
CA LEU A 291 -18.27 -3.38 6.12
C LEU A 291 -17.84 -4.40 7.16
N LEU A 292 -18.57 -4.52 8.27
CA LEU A 292 -18.26 -5.50 9.31
C LEU A 292 -18.41 -6.94 8.84
N SER A 293 -19.41 -7.24 7.99
CA SER A 293 -19.59 -8.55 7.37
C SER A 293 -18.38 -8.91 6.52
N VAL A 294 -17.95 -8.00 5.64
CA VAL A 294 -16.78 -8.20 4.77
C VAL A 294 -15.51 -8.41 5.60
N LEU A 295 -15.26 -7.59 6.63
CA LEU A 295 -14.08 -7.76 7.49
C LEU A 295 -14.10 -9.09 8.26
N ARG A 296 -15.28 -9.57 8.69
CA ARG A 296 -15.41 -10.89 9.31
C ARG A 296 -15.14 -12.03 8.33
N GLN A 297 -15.54 -11.89 7.06
CA GLN A 297 -15.22 -12.86 6.02
C GLN A 297 -13.70 -12.97 5.84
N PHE A 298 -12.99 -11.85 5.75
CA PHE A 298 -11.52 -11.86 5.72
C PHE A 298 -10.88 -12.45 6.97
N ALA A 299 -11.45 -12.19 8.15
CA ALA A 299 -10.97 -12.79 9.40
C ALA A 299 -11.17 -14.32 9.45
N ARG A 300 -12.25 -14.82 8.85
CA ARG A 300 -12.49 -16.27 8.69
C ARG A 300 -11.55 -16.88 7.66
N LEU A 301 -11.29 -16.15 6.59
CA LEU A 301 -10.46 -16.57 5.47
C LEU A 301 -8.99 -16.72 5.86
N LYS A 302 -8.46 -15.75 6.64
CA LYS A 302 -7.11 -15.78 7.22
C LYS A 302 -7.12 -16.46 8.60
N SER A 303 -7.62 -17.69 8.67
CA SER A 303 -7.74 -18.45 9.92
C SER A 303 -6.40 -18.89 10.51
N ASP A 304 -5.35 -18.93 9.68
CA ASP A 304 -3.96 -19.22 10.03
C ASP A 304 -3.33 -18.14 10.93
N LYS A 305 -3.83 -16.90 10.83
CA LYS A 305 -3.42 -15.80 11.72
C LYS A 305 -4.32 -15.71 12.94
N GLN A 306 -3.72 -15.38 14.09
CA GLN A 306 -4.48 -15.14 15.33
C GLN A 306 -5.45 -13.96 15.16
N ALA A 307 -4.99 -12.88 14.52
CA ALA A 307 -5.76 -11.68 14.24
C ALA A 307 -5.36 -11.08 12.89
N ILE A 308 -6.30 -10.35 12.27
CA ILE A 308 -6.08 -9.57 11.07
C ILE A 308 -5.99 -8.08 11.40
N SER A 309 -5.17 -7.36 10.63
CA SER A 309 -5.03 -5.91 10.71
C SER A 309 -5.62 -5.25 9.48
N VAL A 310 -6.46 -4.23 9.66
CA VAL A 310 -7.15 -3.50 8.59
C VAL A 310 -6.67 -2.06 8.59
N GLY A 311 -5.98 -1.64 7.53
CA GLY A 311 -5.48 -0.27 7.40
C GLY A 311 -6.45 0.64 6.66
N PHE A 312 -6.77 1.81 7.21
CA PHE A 312 -7.57 2.82 6.53
C PHE A 312 -6.67 3.87 5.88
N VAL A 313 -6.75 4.00 4.56
CA VAL A 313 -5.91 4.92 3.76
C VAL A 313 -6.81 5.80 2.90
N GLY A 314 -6.37 7.01 2.54
CA GLY A 314 -7.12 7.91 1.67
C GLY A 314 -6.76 9.38 1.89
N TYR A 315 -7.36 10.26 1.09
CA TYR A 315 -7.13 11.70 1.15
C TYR A 315 -7.41 12.31 2.54
N PRO A 316 -6.83 13.47 2.90
CA PRO A 316 -7.27 14.23 4.07
C PRO A 316 -8.78 14.51 4.02
N ASN A 317 -9.43 14.60 5.18
CA ASN A 317 -10.85 14.95 5.30
C ASN A 317 -11.88 14.04 4.61
N VAL A 318 -11.49 12.88 4.05
CA VAL A 318 -12.45 11.89 3.53
C VAL A 318 -13.23 11.17 4.63
N GLY A 319 -12.79 11.27 5.90
CA GLY A 319 -13.48 10.73 7.07
C GLY A 319 -12.97 9.38 7.58
N LYS A 320 -11.69 9.03 7.36
CA LYS A 320 -11.05 7.77 7.85
C LYS A 320 -11.29 7.53 9.35
N SER A 321 -10.90 8.50 10.18
CA SER A 321 -11.06 8.45 11.63
C SER A 321 -12.54 8.39 12.05
N SER A 322 -13.44 9.07 11.32
CA SER A 322 -14.89 9.02 11.55
C SER A 322 -15.48 7.64 11.27
N VAL A 323 -15.01 6.96 10.21
CA VAL A 323 -15.39 5.57 9.90
C VAL A 323 -14.98 4.65 11.05
N ILE A 324 -13.76 4.80 11.58
CA ILE A 324 -13.28 3.99 12.70
C ILE A 324 -14.11 4.21 13.96
N ASN A 325 -14.42 5.47 14.31
CA ASN A 325 -15.29 5.80 15.44
C ASN A 325 -16.70 5.19 15.27
N THR A 326 -17.23 5.19 14.05
CA THR A 326 -18.52 4.58 13.72
C THR A 326 -18.50 3.07 13.89
N LEU A 327 -17.42 2.40 13.46
CA LEU A 327 -17.23 0.96 13.66
C LEU A 327 -17.12 0.60 15.14
N ARG A 328 -16.45 1.44 15.94
CA ARG A 328 -16.33 1.29 17.39
C ARG A 328 -17.57 1.73 18.17
N THR A 329 -18.49 2.46 17.54
CA THR A 329 -19.65 3.10 18.22
C THR A 329 -19.24 4.02 19.38
N LYS A 330 -18.02 4.56 19.32
CA LYS A 330 -17.43 5.44 20.35
C LYS A 330 -16.37 6.34 19.70
N ASN A 331 -16.21 7.54 20.24
CA ASN A 331 -15.11 8.44 19.90
C ASN A 331 -13.78 7.88 20.43
N VAL A 332 -12.99 7.28 19.54
CA VAL A 332 -11.66 6.74 19.82
C VAL A 332 -10.57 7.58 19.14
N CYS A 333 -10.76 7.87 17.84
CA CYS A 333 -9.92 8.80 17.09
C CYS A 333 -10.41 10.24 17.28
N LYS A 334 -9.46 11.18 17.33
CA LYS A 334 -9.76 12.61 17.21
C LYS A 334 -10.22 12.92 15.78
N VAL A 335 -11.25 13.74 15.65
CA VAL A 335 -11.84 14.14 14.37
C VAL A 335 -12.07 15.65 14.41
N ALA A 336 -11.66 16.33 13.34
CA ALA A 336 -11.89 17.75 13.13
C ALA A 336 -12.25 17.99 11.64
N PRO A 337 -12.95 19.08 11.32
CA PRO A 337 -13.19 19.47 9.92
C PRO A 337 -11.90 19.95 9.22
N ILE A 338 -10.85 20.26 9.98
CA ILE A 338 -9.57 20.74 9.49
C ILE A 338 -8.68 19.55 9.07
N PRO A 339 -8.01 19.60 7.91
CA PRO A 339 -7.09 18.55 7.50
C PRO A 339 -5.86 18.48 8.42
N GLY A 340 -5.33 17.28 8.63
CA GLY A 340 -4.10 17.05 9.40
C GLY A 340 -4.29 16.83 10.90
N GLU A 341 -5.52 16.58 11.36
CA GLU A 341 -5.82 16.24 12.76
C GLU A 341 -5.09 14.96 13.19
N THR A 342 -5.17 13.90 12.39
CA THR A 342 -4.41 12.67 12.60
C THR A 342 -2.96 12.89 12.19
N LYS A 343 -2.03 12.84 13.16
CA LYS A 343 -0.59 13.08 12.94
C LYS A 343 0.29 11.83 13.04
N VAL A 344 -0.23 10.76 13.65
CA VAL A 344 0.48 9.50 13.86
C VAL A 344 -0.51 8.36 13.67
N TRP A 345 -0.07 7.28 13.03
CA TRP A 345 -0.84 6.04 12.96
C TRP A 345 -1.09 5.41 14.33
N GLN A 346 -2.25 4.76 14.49
CA GLN A 346 -2.65 4.16 15.77
C GLN A 346 -3.41 2.86 15.57
N TYR A 347 -3.19 1.91 16.48
CA TYR A 347 -3.90 0.64 16.53
C TYR A 347 -5.15 0.74 17.39
N ILE A 348 -6.28 0.31 16.83
CA ILE A 348 -7.57 0.32 17.50
C ILE A 348 -8.16 -1.08 17.43
N THR A 349 -8.49 -1.63 18.58
CA THR A 349 -9.05 -2.98 18.67
C THR A 349 -10.54 -2.92 18.33
N LEU A 350 -11.00 -3.65 17.31
CA LEU A 350 -12.44 -3.75 17.00
C LEU A 350 -13.04 -4.98 17.68
N THR A 351 -12.43 -6.14 17.46
CA THR A 351 -12.73 -7.41 18.12
C THR A 351 -11.43 -8.10 18.52
N LYS A 352 -11.49 -9.23 19.23
CA LYS A 352 -10.29 -10.01 19.59
C LYS A 352 -9.46 -10.47 18.37
N ARG A 353 -10.08 -10.57 17.19
CA ARG A 353 -9.41 -10.99 15.93
C ARG A 353 -9.22 -9.89 14.90
N ILE A 354 -9.77 -8.68 15.10
CA ILE A 354 -9.70 -7.61 14.09
C ILE A 354 -9.15 -6.34 14.75
N PHE A 355 -8.01 -5.90 14.24
CA PHE A 355 -7.40 -4.62 14.56
C PHE A 355 -7.59 -3.65 13.40
N LEU A 356 -7.91 -2.40 13.72
CA LEU A 356 -8.01 -1.30 12.78
C LEU A 356 -6.79 -0.40 12.94
N ILE A 357 -6.26 0.10 11.84
CA ILE A 357 -5.13 1.02 11.82
C ILE A 357 -5.60 2.31 11.16
N ASP A 358 -5.56 3.41 11.91
CA ASP A 358 -5.81 4.74 11.37
C ASP A 358 -4.50 5.31 10.78
N CYS A 359 -4.59 5.95 9.61
CA CYS A 359 -3.45 6.54 8.92
C CYS A 359 -3.72 8.02 8.63
N LEU A 360 -2.64 8.80 8.48
CA LEU A 360 -2.74 10.17 7.99
C LEU A 360 -3.36 10.24 6.60
N GLY A 361 -3.90 11.42 6.27
CA GLY A 361 -4.35 11.72 4.91
C GLY A 361 -3.18 11.84 3.94
N LEU A 362 -3.30 11.20 2.78
CA LEU A 362 -2.30 11.24 1.72
C LEU A 362 -2.65 12.21 0.63
N PHE A 363 -1.62 12.85 0.07
CA PHE A 363 -1.73 13.57 -1.18
C PHE A 363 -0.71 13.02 -2.17
N THR A 364 -1.16 12.55 -3.34
CA THR A 364 -0.28 12.11 -4.42
C THR A 364 -0.01 13.25 -5.40
N LYS A 365 1.23 13.36 -5.85
CA LYS A 365 1.62 14.23 -6.97
C LYS A 365 1.12 13.63 -8.29
N THR A 366 -0.18 13.72 -8.55
CA THR A 366 -0.67 13.61 -9.93
C THR A 366 -0.86 15.03 -10.44
N VAL A 367 0.16 15.51 -11.16
CA VAL A 367 0.07 16.74 -11.94
C VAL A 367 -0.92 16.46 -13.07
N THR A 368 -2.20 16.69 -12.82
CA THR A 368 -3.18 16.86 -13.87
C THR A 368 -3.86 18.20 -13.63
N LEU A 369 -3.91 19.03 -14.68
CA LEU A 369 -4.53 20.36 -14.66
C LEU A 369 -5.96 20.34 -14.08
N LYS A 370 -6.68 19.22 -14.27
CA LYS A 370 -8.03 18.99 -13.72
C LYS A 370 -8.09 18.96 -12.18
N GLN A 371 -7.06 18.45 -11.51
CA GLN A 371 -7.06 18.31 -10.04
C GLN A 371 -6.66 19.60 -9.32
N ILE A 372 -5.87 20.46 -9.99
CA ILE A 372 -5.50 21.81 -9.53
C ILE A 372 -6.73 22.74 -9.53
N LEU A 373 -7.55 22.67 -10.58
CA LEU A 373 -8.82 23.41 -10.64
C LEU A 373 -9.74 23.00 -9.49
N TYR A 374 -9.78 21.71 -9.17
CA TYR A 374 -10.58 21.17 -8.08
C TYR A 374 -10.09 21.61 -6.69
N LEU A 375 -8.77 21.67 -6.48
CA LEU A 375 -8.18 22.21 -5.24
C LEU A 375 -8.50 23.70 -5.08
N ARG A 376 -8.47 24.49 -6.16
CA ARG A 376 -8.88 25.91 -6.11
C ARG A 376 -10.35 26.05 -5.72
N VAL A 377 -11.26 25.34 -6.39
CA VAL A 377 -12.71 25.42 -6.10
C VAL A 377 -13.05 24.89 -4.71
N TRP A 378 -12.47 23.76 -4.30
CA TRP A 378 -12.71 23.15 -3.00
C TRP A 378 -12.19 24.03 -1.85
N TYR A 379 -11.03 24.65 -2.01
CA TYR A 379 -10.45 25.52 -0.99
C TYR A 379 -11.17 26.87 -0.89
N VAL A 380 -11.58 27.46 -2.02
CA VAL A 380 -12.44 28.65 -2.04
C VAL A 380 -13.77 28.37 -1.34
N SER A 381 -14.38 27.19 -1.56
CA SER A 381 -15.59 26.78 -0.85
C SER A 381 -15.38 26.59 0.68
N GLN A 382 -14.21 26.12 1.11
CA GLN A 382 -13.85 26.01 2.53
C GLN A 382 -13.65 27.37 3.20
N ILE A 383 -12.92 28.29 2.54
CA ILE A 383 -12.72 29.66 3.04
C ILE A 383 -14.06 30.40 3.13
N TRP A 384 -14.92 30.25 2.11
CA TRP A 384 -16.25 30.86 2.11
C TRP A 384 -17.13 30.37 3.27
N ARG A 385 -17.10 29.06 3.58
CA ARG A 385 -17.79 28.51 4.77
C ARG A 385 -17.21 29.01 6.08
N MET A 386 -15.90 29.23 6.15
CA MET A 386 -15.26 29.75 7.36
C MET A 386 -15.66 31.21 7.60
N LEU A 387 -15.70 32.02 6.53
CA LEU A 387 -16.16 33.41 6.59
C LEU A 387 -17.66 33.51 6.95
N LEU A 388 -18.52 32.67 6.37
CA LEU A 388 -19.95 32.65 6.69
C LEU A 388 -20.21 32.35 8.18
N ASN A 389 -19.52 31.36 8.75
CA ASN A 389 -19.64 31.01 10.17
C ASN A 389 -19.08 32.09 11.12
N THR A 390 -18.29 33.03 10.61
CA THR A 390 -17.76 34.16 11.38
C THR A 390 -18.71 35.35 11.32
N LEU A 391 -19.46 35.50 10.22
CA LEU A 391 -20.50 36.52 10.06
C LEU A 391 -21.80 36.18 10.81
N GLU A 392 -22.15 34.90 10.97
CA GLU A 392 -23.31 34.49 11.79
C GLU A 392 -23.10 34.64 13.32
N LYS A 393 -21.91 35.09 13.75
CA LYS A 393 -21.57 35.35 15.17
C LYS A 393 -21.48 36.84 15.50
N PHE A 394 -21.80 37.70 14.54
CA PHE A 394 -22.11 39.12 14.71
C PHE A 394 -23.58 39.32 14.39
#